data_AF-A0A3M7MQG4-F1
#
_entry.id   AF-A0A3M7MQG4-F1
#
_cell.length_a   1.000
_cell.length_b   1.000
_cell.length_c   1.000
_cell.angle_alpha   90.00
_cell.angle_beta   90.00
_cell.angle_gamma   90.00
#
_symmetry.space_group_name_H-M   'P 1'
#
loop_
_entity.id
_entity.type
_entity.pdbx_description
1 polymer ?
#
loop_
_entity_poly.entity_id
_entity_poly.type
_entity_poly.pdbx_seq_one_letter_code
_entity_poly.pdbx_strand_id
1 'polypeptide(L)'
;MARNSEKAQSMLYRFRATQASESGLLPTASTRRPKAASTVSTIPACEKFRGQIVREVSRKLLKIQDESLSDAQVRDLNDEINRLMKEKWGWERRIKELGGPSEEEQEQGRGGAELHRKGLDAKYFGWGDDEADGSLLRYERKKEREAEKRIGGRDDEDADGDGDNGNGKDSDESWEPLPGDAGDGIGWWLPTVDEVQAELIERRKRTLLENLST
;
A
#
# COMPACT_ATOMS: atom_id res chain seq x y z
N MET A 1 45.11 8.75 1.55
CA MET A 1 43.76 9.34 1.39
C MET A 1 43.26 9.77 2.76
N ALA A 2 42.87 11.04 2.93
CA ALA A 2 42.36 11.55 4.22
C ALA A 2 41.04 10.86 4.61
N ARG A 3 40.78 10.72 5.92
CA ARG A 3 39.55 10.13 6.46
C ARG A 3 38.34 10.99 6.08
N ASN A 4 37.15 10.39 6.02
CA ASN A 4 35.92 11.11 5.65
C ASN A 4 35.64 12.30 6.59
N SER A 5 35.95 12.15 7.88
CA SER A 5 35.86 13.23 8.87
C SER A 5 36.75 14.43 8.54
N GLU A 6 37.95 14.19 8.03
CA GLU A 6 38.91 15.24 7.65
C GLU A 6 38.49 15.91 6.33
N LYS A 7 37.98 15.13 5.36
CA LYS A 7 37.43 15.66 4.11
C LYS A 7 36.19 16.55 4.36
N ALA A 8 35.33 16.16 5.30
CA ALA A 8 34.18 16.95 5.73
C ALA A 8 34.55 18.24 6.49
N GLN A 9 35.79 18.37 6.95
CA GLN A 9 36.29 19.59 7.59
C GLN A 9 37.06 20.51 6.64
N SER A 10 37.30 20.07 5.40
CA SER A 10 38.03 20.86 4.40
C SER A 10 37.33 22.19 4.07
N MET A 11 38.13 23.20 3.71
CA MET A 11 37.63 24.52 3.28
C MET A 11 36.66 24.41 2.09
N LEU A 12 36.91 23.49 1.15
CA LEU A 12 36.02 23.22 0.01
C LEU A 12 34.66 22.66 0.43
N TYR A 13 34.62 21.76 1.41
CA TYR A 13 33.37 21.23 1.94
C TYR A 13 32.55 22.33 2.63
N ARG A 14 33.21 23.15 3.46
CA ARG A 14 32.56 24.31 4.10
C ARG A 14 32.01 25.30 3.07
N PHE A 15 32.78 25.61 2.02
CA PHE A 15 32.36 26.50 0.93
C PHE A 15 31.17 25.95 0.12
N ARG A 16 31.16 24.65 -0.19
CA ARG A 16 30.02 24.01 -0.84
C ARG A 16 28.78 23.98 0.06
N ALA A 17 28.97 23.76 1.36
CA ALA A 17 27.88 23.80 2.33
C ALA A 17 27.26 25.21 2.44
N THR A 18 28.09 26.27 2.42
CA THR A 18 27.59 27.66 2.41
C THR A 18 26.87 27.99 1.11
N GLN A 19 27.40 27.62 -0.06
CA GLN A 19 26.69 27.81 -1.33
C GLN A 19 25.35 27.07 -1.37
N ALA A 20 25.30 25.82 -0.90
CA ALA A 20 24.05 25.07 -0.83
C ALA A 20 23.03 25.78 0.08
N SER A 21 23.47 26.35 1.20
CA SER A 21 22.61 27.13 2.08
C SER A 21 22.12 28.44 1.45
N GLU A 22 22.95 29.13 0.67
CA GLU A 22 22.59 30.35 -0.08
C GLU A 22 21.60 30.04 -1.21
N SER A 23 21.73 28.88 -1.86
CA SER A 23 20.79 28.41 -2.89
C SER A 23 19.41 27.99 -2.34
N GLY A 24 19.16 28.17 -1.04
CA GLY A 24 17.91 27.79 -0.38
C GLY A 24 17.77 26.28 -0.11
N LEU A 25 18.79 25.48 -0.44
CA LEU A 25 18.83 24.06 -0.14
C LEU A 25 19.26 23.88 1.32
N LEU A 26 18.28 23.85 2.22
CA LEU A 26 18.53 23.67 3.66
C LEU A 26 19.36 22.40 3.90
N PRO A 27 20.49 22.46 4.62
CA PRO A 27 21.24 21.26 5.00
C PRO A 27 20.35 20.40 5.90
N THR A 28 19.76 19.35 5.33
CA THR A 28 18.72 18.55 5.99
C THR A 28 19.26 17.72 7.15
N ALA A 29 20.55 17.36 7.11
CA ALA A 29 21.19 16.44 8.05
C ALA A 29 21.92 17.13 9.23
N SER A 30 22.24 18.43 9.14
CA SER A 30 23.12 19.10 10.12
C SER A 30 22.41 20.09 11.05
N THR A 31 21.13 20.41 10.80
CA THR A 31 20.36 21.27 11.71
C THR A 31 19.95 20.47 12.93
N ARG A 32 20.62 20.71 14.06
CA ARG A 32 20.28 20.06 15.33
C ARG A 32 18.83 20.41 15.71
N ARG A 33 18.04 19.39 16.04
CA ARG A 33 16.65 19.56 16.53
C ARG A 33 16.66 20.44 17.79
N PRO A 34 15.88 21.52 17.86
CA PRO A 34 15.75 22.31 19.08
C PRO A 34 15.02 21.50 20.17
N LYS A 35 15.37 21.72 21.44
CA LYS A 35 14.81 20.97 22.57
C LYS A 35 13.34 21.27 22.85
N ALA A 36 12.89 22.49 22.56
CA ALA A 36 11.52 22.93 22.78
C ALA A 36 10.83 23.19 21.44
N ALA A 37 9.73 22.45 21.18
CA ALA A 37 8.96 22.59 19.95
C ALA A 37 8.35 23.99 19.76
N SER A 38 8.10 24.71 20.86
CA SER A 38 7.56 26.08 20.86
C SER A 38 8.45 27.11 20.16
N THR A 39 9.76 26.83 20.01
CA THR A 39 10.70 27.73 19.35
C THR A 39 10.48 27.86 17.84
N VAL A 40 9.78 26.89 17.23
CA VAL A 40 9.52 26.86 15.79
C VAL A 40 8.06 27.24 15.54
N SER A 41 7.86 28.23 14.67
CA SER A 41 6.53 28.74 14.28
C SER A 41 6.12 28.35 12.86
N THR A 42 7.02 27.72 12.08
CA THR A 42 6.75 27.34 10.70
C THR A 42 6.38 25.87 10.58
N ILE A 43 5.22 25.58 9.99
CA ILE A 43 4.71 24.21 9.79
C ILE A 43 5.73 23.32 9.06
N PRO A 44 6.35 23.73 7.93
CA PRO A 44 7.28 22.86 7.19
C PRO A 44 8.53 22.48 8.00
N ALA A 45 9.00 23.36 8.89
CA ALA A 45 10.12 23.05 9.76
C ALA A 45 9.72 22.07 10.87
N CYS A 46 8.53 22.23 11.46
CA CYS A 46 7.99 21.29 12.43
C CYS A 46 7.82 19.89 11.83
N GLU A 47 7.27 19.78 10.61
CA GLU A 47 7.13 18.50 9.89
C GLU A 47 8.48 17.84 9.59
N LYS A 48 9.49 18.64 9.21
CA LYS A 48 10.86 18.14 9.01
C LYS A 48 11.43 17.51 10.28
N PHE A 49 11.25 18.16 11.44
CA PHE A 49 11.72 17.63 12.73
C PHE A 49 10.92 16.43 13.21
N ARG A 50 9.58 16.42 13.02
CA ARG A 50 8.73 15.23 13.26
C ARG A 50 9.23 14.05 12.44
N GLY A 51 9.46 14.24 11.14
CA GLY A 51 9.99 13.21 10.24
C GLY A 51 11.40 12.74 10.63
N GLN A 52 12.22 13.60 11.23
CA GLN A 52 13.52 13.18 11.78
C GLN A 52 13.36 12.25 12.98
N ILE A 53 12.43 12.55 13.90
CA ILE A 53 12.14 11.69 15.05
C ILE A 53 11.62 10.33 14.58
N VAL A 54 10.68 10.29 13.64
CA VAL A 54 10.15 9.03 13.09
C VAL A 54 11.27 8.18 12.50
N ARG A 55 12.19 8.77 11.73
CA ARG A 55 13.37 8.05 11.21
C ARG A 55 14.30 7.53 12.31
N GLU A 56 14.48 8.28 13.39
CA GLU A 56 15.26 7.84 14.57
C GLU A 56 14.57 6.65 15.27
N VAL A 57 13.24 6.70 15.43
CA VAL A 57 12.43 5.61 15.98
C VAL A 57 12.52 4.37 15.10
N SER A 58 12.35 4.47 13.78
CA SER A 58 12.46 3.33 12.86
C SER A 58 13.82 2.64 12.95
N ARG A 59 14.92 3.40 13.04
CA ARG A 59 16.27 2.83 13.22
C ARG A 59 16.42 2.09 14.55
N LYS A 60 15.83 2.60 15.62
CA LYS A 60 15.87 1.96 16.94
C LYS A 60 14.97 0.74 17.01
N LEU A 61 13.81 0.79 16.35
CA LEU A 61 12.91 -0.36 16.22
C LEU A 61 13.59 -1.51 15.48
N LEU A 62 14.28 -1.22 14.37
CA LEU A 62 15.11 -2.20 13.68
C LEU A 62 16.20 -2.77 14.59
N LYS A 63 16.84 -1.95 15.42
CA LYS A 63 17.85 -2.42 16.38
C LYS A 63 17.28 -3.28 17.51
N ILE A 64 16.02 -3.08 17.90
CA ILE A 64 15.35 -3.95 18.90
C ILE A 64 15.08 -5.34 18.32
N GLN A 65 14.92 -5.45 16.99
CA GLN A 65 14.72 -6.73 16.32
C GLN A 65 16.01 -7.57 16.24
N ASP A 66 17.17 -7.00 16.57
CA ASP A 66 18.43 -7.74 16.63
C ASP A 66 18.43 -8.70 17.84
N GLU A 67 18.35 -10.01 17.58
CA GLU A 67 18.32 -11.05 18.61
C GLU A 67 19.60 -11.12 19.46
N SER A 68 20.69 -10.53 18.97
CA SER A 68 21.98 -10.45 19.69
C SER A 68 22.02 -9.45 20.84
N LEU A 69 20.97 -8.64 21.03
CA LEU A 69 20.94 -7.63 22.08
C LEU A 69 20.66 -8.22 23.47
N SER A 70 21.36 -7.69 24.47
CA SER A 70 21.07 -8.02 25.87
C SER A 70 19.74 -7.40 26.32
N ASP A 71 19.03 -8.05 27.23
CA ASP A 71 17.79 -7.55 27.86
C ASP A 71 17.96 -6.13 28.46
N ALA A 72 19.12 -5.82 29.04
CA ALA A 72 19.42 -4.47 29.51
C ALA A 72 19.46 -3.43 28.37
N GLN A 73 20.06 -3.79 27.23
CA GLN A 73 20.12 -2.92 26.06
C GLN A 73 18.74 -2.74 25.42
N VAL A 74 17.89 -3.77 25.45
CA VAL A 74 16.50 -3.67 25.00
C VAL A 74 15.71 -2.69 25.87
N ARG A 75 15.88 -2.71 27.20
CA ARG A 75 15.27 -1.71 28.10
C ARG A 75 15.73 -0.30 27.78
N ASP A 76 17.05 -0.10 27.61
CA ASP A 76 17.60 1.22 27.27
C ASP A 76 17.06 1.74 25.93
N LEU A 77 16.94 0.86 24.92
CA LEU A 77 16.36 1.22 23.63
C LEU A 77 14.88 1.55 23.73
N ASN A 78 14.12 0.81 24.53
CA ASN A 78 12.70 1.08 24.76
C ASN A 78 12.52 2.44 25.46
N ASP A 79 13.32 2.73 26.49
CA ASP A 79 13.33 4.05 27.15
C ASP A 79 13.66 5.18 26.18
N GLU A 80 14.61 4.95 25.27
CA GLU A 80 14.97 5.93 24.25
C GLU A 80 13.86 6.12 23.21
N ILE A 81 13.19 5.05 22.78
CA ILE A 81 12.01 5.12 21.92
C ILE A 81 10.89 5.89 22.63
N ASN A 82 10.62 5.61 23.90
CA ASN A 82 9.60 6.32 24.68
C ASN A 82 9.90 7.81 24.81
N ARG A 83 11.18 8.20 24.97
CA ARG A 83 11.61 9.61 24.93
C ARG A 83 11.33 10.25 23.57
N LEU A 84 11.70 9.57 22.48
CA LEU A 84 11.46 10.05 21.12
C LEU A 84 9.96 10.17 20.79
N MET A 85 9.14 9.22 21.24
CA MET A 85 7.68 9.27 21.04
C MET A 85 7.04 10.43 21.80
N LYS A 86 7.50 10.73 23.02
CA LYS A 86 7.07 11.93 23.76
C LYS A 86 7.45 13.21 23.03
N GLU A 87 8.66 13.28 22.47
CA GLU A 87 9.07 14.41 21.64
C GLU A 87 8.20 14.53 20.38
N LYS A 88 7.96 13.43 19.65
CA LYS A 88 7.08 13.37 18.47
C LYS A 88 5.72 13.98 18.78
N TRP A 89 5.11 13.56 19.88
CA TRP A 89 3.81 14.08 20.31
C TRP A 89 3.84 15.58 20.62
N GLY A 90 4.93 16.08 21.22
CA GLY A 90 5.13 17.53 21.42
C GLY A 90 5.21 18.31 20.10
N TRP A 91 5.85 17.74 19.08
CA TRP A 91 5.90 18.33 17.73
C TRP A 91 4.55 18.27 17.01
N GLU A 92 3.78 17.19 17.16
CA GLU A 92 2.42 17.06 16.61
C GLU A 92 1.45 18.06 17.22
N ARG A 93 1.49 18.21 18.55
CA ARG A 93 0.72 19.24 19.23
C ARG A 93 1.06 20.62 18.66
N ARG A 94 2.35 20.91 18.46
CA ARG A 94 2.78 22.18 17.89
C ARG A 94 2.27 22.39 16.46
N ILE A 95 2.30 21.36 15.62
CA ILE A 95 1.76 21.42 14.25
C ILE A 95 0.26 21.71 14.30
N LYS A 96 -0.47 21.04 15.20
CA LYS A 96 -1.91 21.25 15.39
C LYS A 96 -2.23 22.67 15.88
N GLU A 97 -1.45 23.21 16.81
CA GLU A 97 -1.57 24.61 17.27
C GLU A 97 -1.34 25.63 16.14
N LEU A 98 -0.45 25.31 15.19
CA LEU A 98 -0.16 26.14 14.03
C LEU A 98 -1.19 25.98 12.90
N GLY A 99 -2.21 25.13 13.07
CA GLY A 99 -3.23 24.86 12.07
C GLY A 99 -2.77 23.92 10.94
N GLY A 100 -1.72 23.13 11.17
CA GLY A 100 -1.27 22.11 10.22
C GLY A 100 -2.15 20.85 10.26
N PRO A 101 -2.16 20.06 9.17
CA PRO A 101 -2.93 18.82 9.09
C PRO A 101 -2.43 17.81 10.11
N SER A 102 -3.39 17.08 10.70
CA SER A 102 -3.11 15.99 11.62
C SER A 102 -2.37 14.84 10.91
N GLU A 103 -1.65 14.02 11.67
CA GLU A 103 -0.89 12.90 11.11
C GLU A 103 -1.77 11.91 10.35
N GLU A 104 -2.98 11.65 10.86
CA GLU A 104 -3.99 10.79 10.25
C GLU A 104 -4.45 11.33 8.88
N GLU A 105 -4.67 12.64 8.76
CA GLU A 105 -5.01 13.29 7.49
C GLU A 105 -3.84 13.22 6.49
N GLN A 106 -2.59 13.30 6.97
CA GLN A 106 -1.42 13.16 6.11
C GLN A 106 -1.19 11.72 5.63
N GLU A 107 -1.43 10.71 6.47
CA GLU A 107 -1.32 9.30 6.06
C GLU A 107 -2.36 8.94 5.00
N GLN A 108 -3.60 9.41 5.15
CA GLN A 108 -4.65 9.23 4.15
C GLN A 108 -4.32 9.90 2.81
N GLY A 109 -3.73 11.10 2.84
CA GLY A 109 -3.29 11.80 1.61
C GLY A 109 -2.10 11.16 0.89
N ARG A 110 -1.26 10.41 1.59
CA ARG A 110 -0.09 9.73 0.99
C ARG A 110 -0.43 8.41 0.32
N GLY A 111 -1.47 7.71 0.79
CA GLY A 111 -1.95 6.46 0.19
C GLY A 111 -2.41 6.62 -1.26
N GLY A 112 -2.97 7.78 -1.64
CA GLY A 112 -3.36 8.07 -3.02
C GLY A 112 -2.18 8.41 -3.93
N ALA A 113 -1.19 9.17 -3.43
CA ALA A 113 -0.08 9.68 -4.23
C ALA A 113 0.89 8.58 -4.72
N GLU A 114 1.00 7.46 -4.01
CA GLU A 114 1.91 6.36 -4.38
C GLU A 114 1.40 5.47 -5.52
N LEU A 115 0.10 5.53 -5.81
CA LEU A 115 -0.51 4.89 -7.00
C LEU A 115 -0.24 5.67 -8.29
N HIS A 116 0.09 6.96 -8.20
CA HIS A 116 0.50 7.78 -9.34
C HIS A 116 1.98 7.55 -9.71
N ARG A 117 2.44 6.29 -9.72
CA ARG A 117 3.72 5.93 -10.33
C ARG A 117 3.53 5.83 -11.85
N LYS A 118 3.86 6.94 -12.54
CA LYS A 118 4.11 7.07 -14.00
C LYS A 118 3.16 6.28 -14.93
N GLY A 119 2.06 6.92 -15.33
CA GLY A 119 1.38 6.64 -16.61
C GLY A 119 0.22 5.64 -16.58
N LEU A 120 -0.14 5.13 -15.41
CA LEU A 120 -1.31 4.26 -15.25
C LEU A 120 -2.38 5.06 -14.49
N ASP A 121 -3.38 5.54 -15.23
CA ASP A 121 -4.52 6.24 -14.67
C ASP A 121 -5.47 5.23 -14.00
N ALA A 122 -6.07 5.58 -12.87
CA ALA A 122 -7.07 4.73 -12.20
C ALA A 122 -8.24 4.39 -13.14
N LYS A 123 -8.49 5.29 -14.11
CA LYS A 123 -9.46 5.12 -15.20
C LYS A 123 -9.15 3.95 -16.13
N TYR A 124 -7.88 3.58 -16.33
CA TYR A 124 -7.49 2.42 -17.14
C TYR A 124 -7.86 1.08 -16.48
N PHE A 125 -7.94 1.04 -15.14
CA PHE A 125 -8.33 -0.14 -14.38
C PHE A 125 -9.83 -0.16 -14.02
N GLY A 126 -10.64 0.73 -14.62
CA GLY A 126 -12.08 0.77 -14.38
C GLY A 126 -12.48 1.30 -12.99
N TRP A 127 -11.55 1.91 -12.25
CA TRP A 127 -11.88 2.61 -11.02
C TRP A 127 -12.37 4.03 -11.33
N GLY A 128 -13.60 4.33 -10.93
CA GLY A 128 -14.23 5.66 -11.06
C GLY A 128 -15.11 5.84 -12.31
N ASP A 129 -15.49 4.77 -12.99
CA ASP A 129 -16.54 4.82 -14.03
C ASP A 129 -17.92 4.80 -13.35
N ASP A 130 -18.26 5.91 -12.72
CA ASP A 130 -19.58 6.16 -12.11
C ASP A 130 -20.68 6.34 -13.18
N GLU A 131 -20.34 6.21 -14.47
CA GLU A 131 -21.23 6.45 -15.62
C GLU A 131 -22.10 5.23 -16.01
N ALA A 132 -21.93 4.06 -15.37
CA ALA A 132 -22.74 2.88 -15.67
C ALA A 132 -24.11 2.88 -14.96
N ASP A 133 -24.94 3.91 -15.19
CA ASP A 133 -26.41 4.04 -14.97
C ASP A 133 -27.06 3.13 -13.88
N GLY A 134 -26.40 2.88 -12.74
CA GLY A 134 -26.83 1.97 -11.67
C GLY A 134 -27.37 0.57 -12.08
N SER A 135 -27.31 0.19 -13.36
CA SER A 135 -28.02 -0.95 -13.94
C SER A 135 -27.32 -2.25 -13.57
N LEU A 136 -25.97 -2.21 -13.62
CA LEU A 136 -25.11 -3.28 -13.12
C LEU A 136 -25.35 -3.51 -11.61
N LEU A 137 -25.38 -2.43 -10.83
CA LEU A 137 -25.60 -2.48 -9.38
C LEU A 137 -26.99 -3.04 -9.01
N ARG A 138 -28.03 -2.74 -9.81
CA ARG A 138 -29.39 -3.29 -9.65
C ARG A 138 -29.45 -4.77 -10.04
N TYR A 139 -28.72 -5.17 -11.08
CA TYR A 139 -28.61 -6.56 -11.50
C TYR A 139 -27.86 -7.40 -10.48
N GLU A 140 -26.72 -6.91 -9.98
CA GLU A 140 -25.92 -7.52 -8.92
C GLU A 140 -26.75 -7.69 -7.64
N ARG A 141 -27.42 -6.63 -7.17
CA ARG A 141 -28.29 -6.70 -5.99
C ARG A 141 -29.46 -7.68 -6.17
N LYS A 142 -30.00 -7.79 -7.39
CA LYS A 142 -31.07 -8.76 -7.69
C LYS A 142 -30.55 -10.19 -7.65
N LYS A 143 -29.34 -10.43 -8.18
CA LYS A 143 -28.66 -11.73 -8.15
C LYS A 143 -28.23 -12.13 -6.74
N GLU A 144 -27.70 -11.19 -5.97
CA GLU A 144 -27.33 -11.38 -4.57
C GLU A 144 -28.55 -11.77 -3.74
N ARG A 145 -29.66 -11.06 -3.87
CA ARG A 145 -30.91 -11.40 -3.17
C ARG A 145 -31.49 -12.76 -3.60
N GLU A 146 -31.29 -13.17 -4.85
CA GLU A 146 -31.71 -14.48 -5.35
C GLU A 146 -30.82 -15.60 -4.76
N ALA A 147 -29.51 -15.37 -4.69
CA ALA A 147 -28.56 -16.27 -4.04
C ALA A 147 -28.79 -16.38 -2.53
N GLU A 148 -29.06 -15.26 -1.86
CA GLU A 148 -29.28 -15.20 -0.40
C GLU A 148 -30.60 -15.85 0.01
N LYS A 149 -31.65 -15.75 -0.82
CA LYS A 149 -32.88 -16.53 -0.65
C LYS A 149 -32.67 -18.02 -0.91
N ARG A 150 -31.77 -18.39 -1.82
CA ARG A 150 -31.40 -19.79 -2.08
C ARG A 150 -30.57 -20.38 -0.94
N ILE A 151 -29.75 -19.56 -0.27
CA ILE A 151 -29.02 -19.97 0.94
C ILE A 151 -29.98 -20.04 2.13
N GLY A 152 -30.75 -18.97 2.40
CA GLY A 152 -31.68 -18.91 3.53
C GLY A 152 -32.90 -19.82 3.42
N GLY A 153 -33.37 -20.12 2.21
CA GLY A 153 -34.44 -21.12 1.98
C GLY A 153 -34.01 -22.55 2.30
N ARG A 154 -32.72 -22.79 2.54
CA ARG A 154 -32.18 -24.05 3.04
C ARG A 154 -32.28 -24.17 4.57
N ASP A 155 -32.46 -23.04 5.28
CA ASP A 155 -32.53 -23.00 6.75
C ASP A 155 -33.98 -23.00 7.28
N ASP A 156 -34.99 -22.70 6.45
CA ASP A 156 -36.40 -22.56 6.87
C ASP A 156 -37.27 -23.83 6.67
N GLU A 157 -36.74 -24.93 6.09
CA GLU A 157 -37.45 -26.23 5.94
C GLU A 157 -37.00 -27.32 6.95
N ASP A 158 -36.03 -27.05 7.82
CA ASP A 158 -35.48 -28.01 8.80
C ASP A 158 -35.92 -27.75 10.25
N ALA A 159 -37.17 -27.30 10.44
CA ALA A 159 -37.80 -27.19 11.77
C ALA A 159 -38.98 -28.16 11.89
N ASP A 160 -38.72 -29.47 11.76
CA ASP A 160 -39.43 -30.60 12.42
C ASP A 160 -39.19 -31.91 11.62
N GLY A 161 -38.12 -32.67 11.93
CA GLY A 161 -37.92 -33.97 11.27
C GLY A 161 -36.62 -34.68 11.66
N ASP A 162 -36.79 -35.81 12.34
CA ASP A 162 -35.77 -36.77 12.76
C ASP A 162 -35.02 -37.41 11.57
N GLY A 163 -33.79 -37.88 11.83
CA GLY A 163 -32.71 -38.13 10.86
C GLY A 163 -32.97 -39.00 9.62
N ASP A 164 -32.26 -38.68 8.53
CA ASP A 164 -31.62 -39.66 7.65
C ASP A 164 -30.52 -39.03 6.79
N ASN A 165 -29.40 -39.74 6.64
CA ASN A 165 -28.24 -39.35 5.85
C ASN A 165 -28.54 -39.59 4.36
N GLY A 166 -29.33 -38.70 3.75
CA GLY A 166 -29.77 -38.78 2.36
C GLY A 166 -29.11 -37.73 1.48
N ASN A 167 -28.10 -38.15 0.74
CA ASN A 167 -27.57 -37.58 -0.51
C ASN A 167 -28.40 -36.39 -1.07
N GLY A 168 -27.87 -35.17 -0.90
CA GLY A 168 -28.41 -33.92 -1.45
C GLY A 168 -28.40 -33.92 -2.97
N LYS A 169 -29.38 -34.61 -3.55
CA LYS A 169 -29.74 -34.55 -4.95
C LYS A 169 -30.64 -33.33 -5.11
N ASP A 170 -30.03 -32.22 -5.52
CA ASP A 170 -30.63 -31.11 -6.27
C ASP A 170 -29.50 -30.13 -6.65
N SER A 171 -28.53 -30.63 -7.43
CA SER A 171 -27.70 -29.77 -8.26
C SER A 171 -28.52 -29.42 -9.50
N ASP A 172 -28.86 -28.14 -9.67
CA ASP A 172 -29.53 -27.59 -10.86
C ASP A 172 -29.05 -28.31 -12.13
N GLU A 173 -29.97 -28.92 -12.90
CA GLU A 173 -29.68 -29.64 -14.17
C GLU A 173 -29.09 -28.73 -15.27
N SER A 174 -28.85 -27.44 -14.99
CA SER A 174 -28.15 -26.48 -15.86
C SER A 174 -26.76 -26.08 -15.35
N TRP A 175 -26.29 -26.65 -14.25
CA TRP A 175 -24.93 -26.44 -13.79
C TRP A 175 -23.99 -27.43 -14.51
N GLU A 176 -23.30 -26.93 -15.52
CA GLU A 176 -22.22 -27.67 -16.17
C GLU A 176 -20.89 -27.36 -15.47
N PRO A 177 -20.12 -28.38 -15.04
CA PRO A 177 -18.79 -28.16 -14.51
C PRO A 177 -17.89 -27.56 -15.59
N LEU A 178 -16.99 -26.67 -15.18
CA LEU A 178 -16.00 -26.11 -16.08
C LEU A 178 -15.08 -27.23 -16.60
N PRO A 179 -14.62 -27.15 -17.85
CA PRO A 179 -13.63 -28.09 -18.38
C PRO A 179 -12.43 -28.21 -17.44
N GLY A 180 -12.11 -29.44 -17.02
CA GLY A 180 -11.02 -29.74 -16.08
C GLY A 180 -11.39 -29.84 -14.60
N ASP A 181 -12.64 -29.53 -14.22
CA ASP A 181 -13.17 -29.72 -12.85
C ASP A 181 -13.89 -31.09 -12.68
N ALA A 182 -14.32 -31.70 -13.80
CA ALA A 182 -15.11 -32.94 -13.82
C ALA A 182 -14.32 -34.23 -13.51
N GLY A 183 -13.06 -34.15 -13.08
CA GLY A 183 -12.27 -35.33 -12.73
C GLY A 183 -11.80 -36.19 -13.92
N ASP A 184 -12.00 -35.73 -15.16
CA ASP A 184 -11.59 -36.39 -16.41
C ASP A 184 -10.06 -36.51 -16.60
N GLY A 185 -9.25 -36.12 -15.60
CA GLY A 185 -7.79 -36.17 -15.63
C GLY A 185 -7.12 -35.13 -16.54
N ILE A 186 -7.91 -34.32 -17.25
CA ILE A 186 -7.43 -33.22 -18.09
C ILE A 186 -7.33 -31.97 -17.20
N GLY A 187 -6.16 -31.74 -16.61
CA GLY A 187 -5.90 -30.55 -15.82
C GLY A 187 -5.91 -29.27 -16.67
N TRP A 188 -6.14 -28.14 -16.02
CA TRP A 188 -6.01 -26.83 -16.67
C TRP A 188 -4.57 -26.64 -17.17
N TRP A 189 -4.42 -26.54 -18.49
CA TRP A 189 -3.13 -26.25 -19.11
C TRP A 189 -2.92 -24.73 -19.11
N LEU A 190 -2.00 -24.25 -18.28
CA LEU A 190 -1.63 -22.84 -18.24
C LEU A 190 -0.51 -22.60 -19.28
N PRO A 191 -0.75 -21.84 -20.36
CA PRO A 191 0.25 -21.58 -21.38
C PRO A 191 1.45 -20.81 -20.82
N THR A 192 2.63 -21.07 -21.37
CA THR A 192 3.86 -20.35 -21.01
C THR A 192 3.89 -18.95 -21.66
N VAL A 193 4.68 -18.05 -21.08
CA VAL A 193 4.81 -16.66 -21.59
C VAL A 193 5.23 -16.63 -23.06
N ASP A 194 6.12 -17.54 -23.47
CA ASP A 194 6.63 -17.62 -24.84
C ASP A 194 5.54 -18.07 -25.83
N GLU A 195 4.68 -19.02 -25.42
CA GLU A 195 3.55 -19.49 -26.23
C GLU A 195 2.51 -18.39 -26.42
N VAL A 196 2.19 -17.64 -25.35
CA VAL A 196 1.29 -16.49 -25.41
C VAL A 196 1.87 -15.42 -26.33
N GLN A 197 3.17 -15.12 -26.22
CA GLN A 197 3.83 -14.14 -27.08
C GLN A 197 3.81 -14.56 -28.56
N ALA A 198 4.05 -15.84 -28.86
CA ALA A 198 4.00 -16.36 -30.22
C ALA A 198 2.59 -16.26 -30.81
N GLU A 199 1.55 -16.60 -30.04
CA GLU A 199 0.15 -16.50 -30.45
C GLU A 199 -0.26 -15.05 -30.70
N LEU A 200 0.14 -14.11 -29.85
CA LEU A 200 -0.11 -12.68 -30.05
C LEU A 200 0.57 -12.14 -31.30
N ILE A 201 1.80 -12.56 -31.58
CA ILE A 201 2.51 -12.19 -32.82
C ILE A 201 1.77 -12.77 -34.03
N GLU A 202 1.33 -14.02 -33.97
CA GLU A 202 0.64 -14.68 -35.07
C GLU A 202 -0.75 -14.08 -35.33
N ARG A 203 -1.47 -13.73 -34.26
CA ARG A 203 -2.74 -13.01 -34.33
C ARG A 203 -2.56 -11.64 -34.98
N ARG A 204 -1.49 -10.92 -34.63
CA ARG A 204 -1.15 -9.64 -35.27
C ARG A 204 -0.73 -9.81 -36.73
N LYS A 205 -0.06 -10.91 -37.08
CA LYS A 205 0.23 -11.24 -38.49
C LYS A 205 -1.04 -11.53 -39.27
N ARG A 206 -1.98 -12.30 -38.71
CA ARG A 206 -3.27 -12.61 -39.36
C ARG A 206 -4.11 -11.35 -39.59
N THR A 207 -4.24 -10.48 -38.58
CA THR A 207 -5.00 -9.23 -38.75
C THR A 207 -4.35 -8.30 -39.76
N LEU A 208 -3.01 -8.24 -39.82
CA LEU A 208 -2.32 -7.48 -40.86
C LEU A 208 -2.55 -8.08 -42.25
N LEU A 209 -2.55 -9.40 -42.40
CA LEU A 209 -2.85 -10.08 -43.67
C LEU A 209 -4.30 -9.85 -44.10
N GLU A 210 -5.26 -9.94 -43.17
CA GLU A 210 -6.67 -9.63 -43.43
C GLU A 210 -6.83 -8.19 -43.91
N ASN A 211 -6.19 -7.23 -43.24
CA ASN A 211 -6.20 -5.81 -43.62
C ASN A 211 -5.49 -5.52 -44.95
N LEU A 212 -4.56 -6.38 -45.39
CA LEU A 212 -3.91 -6.31 -46.70
C LEU A 212 -4.71 -7.00 -47.80
N SER A 213 -5.65 -7.88 -47.42
CA SER A 213 -6.50 -8.64 -48.34
C SER A 213 -7.81 -7.93 -48.69
N THR A 214 -8.19 -6.90 -47.93
CA THR A 214 -9.22 -5.89 -48.24
C THR A 214 -8.62 -4.65 -48.87
#